data_AF-A0AAJ2R311-F1
#
_entry.id   AF-A0AAJ2R311-F1
#
_cell.length_a   1.000
_cell.length_b   1.000
_cell.length_c   1.000
_cell.angle_alpha   90.00
_cell.angle_beta   90.00
_cell.angle_gamma   90.00
#
_symmetry.space_group_name_H-M   'P 1'
#
loop_
_entity.id
_entity.type
_entity.pdbx_description
1 polymer ?
#
loop_
_entity_poly.entity_id
_entity_poly.type
_entity_poly.pdbx_seq_one_letter_code
_entity_poly.pdbx_strand_id
1 'polypeptide(L)' 'MNRFGQQPPALETLAVPTVDTATAAHYLDRSPQTLRIWACKNSGPIAPRRVAGRLQWLVSDIRKVLGVQA' A
#
# COMPACT_ATOMS: atom_id res chain seq x y z
N MET A 1 18.93 -6.02 11.97
CA MET A 1 18.24 -5.94 10.66
C MET A 1 17.33 -7.15 10.56
N ASN A 2 15.99 -7.00 10.54
CA ASN A 2 14.98 -7.99 10.09
C ASN A 2 13.57 -7.51 10.48
N ARG A 3 12.72 -7.18 9.49
CA ARG A 3 11.25 -7.10 9.62
C ARG A 3 10.54 -7.80 8.45
N PHE A 4 11.11 -8.88 7.92
CA PHE A 4 10.53 -9.63 6.80
C PHE A 4 9.41 -10.62 7.19
N GLY A 5 8.88 -10.55 8.42
CA GLY A 5 7.91 -11.54 8.92
C GLY A 5 6.78 -10.96 9.77
N GLN A 6 6.49 -9.66 9.66
CA GLN A 6 5.32 -9.09 10.31
C GLN A 6 4.24 -8.93 9.24
N GLN A 7 3.33 -9.90 9.18
CA GLN A 7 2.13 -9.78 8.37
C GLN A 7 1.39 -8.52 8.84
N PRO A 8 1.11 -7.56 7.94
CA PRO A 8 0.39 -6.38 8.35
C PRO A 8 -1.00 -6.78 8.87
N PRO A 9 -1.55 -6.05 9.85
CA PRO A 9 -2.84 -6.38 10.46
C PRO A 9 -3.95 -6.40 9.40
N ALA A 10 -5.10 -7.00 9.69
CA ALA A 10 -6.20 -7.05 8.73
C ALA A 10 -6.61 -5.65 8.26
N LEU A 11 -6.90 -5.49 6.95
CA LEU A 11 -7.28 -4.22 6.34
C LEU A 11 -8.50 -3.58 7.03
N GLU A 12 -9.37 -4.38 7.61
CA GLU A 12 -10.58 -3.98 8.34
C GLU A 12 -10.29 -3.25 9.67
N THR A 13 -9.22 -3.62 10.39
CA THR A 13 -8.88 -3.08 11.71
C THR A 13 -7.89 -1.91 11.65
N LEU A 14 -7.35 -1.59 10.46
CA LEU A 14 -6.39 -0.50 10.29
C LEU A 14 -7.07 0.87 10.52
N ALA A 15 -6.76 1.50 11.65
CA ALA A 15 -7.17 2.88 11.97
C ALA A 15 -6.29 3.95 11.27
N VAL A 16 -5.19 3.54 10.63
CA VAL A 16 -4.31 4.48 9.92
C VAL A 16 -4.81 4.72 8.49
N PRO A 17 -4.85 5.98 8.02
CA PRO A 17 -5.36 6.31 6.68
C PRO A 17 -4.42 5.88 5.54
N THR A 18 -3.13 5.72 5.85
CA THR A 18 -2.09 5.36 4.88
C THR A 18 -1.16 4.28 5.41
N VAL A 19 -0.60 3.50 4.49
CA VAL A 19 0.38 2.44 4.78
C VAL A 19 1.64 2.62 3.94
N ASP A 20 2.73 1.97 4.35
CA ASP A 20 3.97 1.97 3.57
C ASP A 20 3.90 1.02 2.35
N THR A 21 4.89 1.12 1.47
CA THR A 21 4.95 0.34 0.24
C THR A 21 4.98 -1.17 0.45
N ALA A 22 5.65 -1.68 1.50
CA ALA A 22 5.71 -3.11 1.79
C ALA A 22 4.35 -3.64 2.22
N THR A 23 3.66 -2.93 3.11
CA THR A 23 2.30 -3.28 3.53
C THR A 23 1.29 -3.21 2.37
N ALA A 24 1.32 -2.15 1.57
CA ALA A 24 0.46 -2.05 0.40
C ALA A 24 0.71 -3.18 -0.62
N ALA A 25 1.98 -3.54 -0.82
CA ALA A 25 2.36 -4.62 -1.71
C ALA A 25 1.84 -5.98 -1.23
N HIS A 26 1.89 -6.23 0.09
CA HIS A 26 1.33 -7.43 0.70
C HIS A 26 -0.19 -7.55 0.45
N TYR A 27 -0.95 -6.48 0.65
CA TYR A 27 -2.40 -6.52 0.44
C TYR A 27 -2.82 -6.69 -1.02
N LEU A 28 -2.03 -6.18 -1.96
CA LEU A 28 -2.33 -6.27 -3.39
C LEU A 28 -1.79 -7.55 -4.04
N ASP A 29 -1.14 -8.43 -3.25
CA ASP A 29 -0.42 -9.60 -3.76
C ASP A 29 0.59 -9.20 -4.87
N ARG A 30 1.39 -8.18 -4.60
CA ARG A 30 2.41 -7.65 -5.53
C ARG A 30 3.76 -7.50 -4.85
N SER A 31 4.81 -7.36 -5.65
CA SER A 31 6.12 -7.03 -5.12
C SER A 31 6.19 -5.53 -4.72
N PRO A 32 6.93 -5.17 -3.65
CA PRO A 32 7.17 -3.76 -3.32
C PRO A 32 7.84 -2.96 -4.44
N GLN A 33 8.57 -3.62 -5.35
CA GLN A 33 9.21 -2.96 -6.48
C GLN A 33 8.20 -2.55 -7.55
N THR A 34 7.17 -3.37 -7.78
CA THR A 34 6.04 -3.05 -8.66
C THR A 34 5.36 -1.74 -8.22
N LEU A 35 5.10 -1.59 -6.92
CA LEU A 35 4.49 -0.37 -6.38
C LEU A 35 5.41 0.86 -6.51
N ARG A 36 6.74 0.70 -6.34
CA ARG A 36 7.69 1.80 -6.60
C ARG A 36 7.68 2.21 -8.07
N ILE A 37 7.59 1.26 -8.99
CA ILE A 37 7.46 1.53 -10.43
C ILE A 37 6.17 2.29 -10.72
N TRP A 38 5.05 1.90 -10.11
CA TRP A 38 3.78 2.64 -10.22
C TRP A 38 3.92 4.10 -9.78
N ALA A 39 4.59 4.33 -8.65
CA ALA A 39 4.87 5.66 -8.13
C ALA A 39 5.75 6.52 -9.07
N CYS A 40 6.75 5.90 -9.71
CA CYS A 40 7.67 6.58 -10.61
C CYS A 40 7.05 6.85 -11.99
N LYS A 41 6.33 5.88 -12.54
CA LYS A 41 5.71 5.98 -13.87
C LYS A 41 4.33 6.62 -13.85
N ASN A 42 3.81 6.96 -12.66
CA ASN A 42 2.43 7.41 -12.46
C ASN A 42 1.43 6.50 -13.20
N SER A 43 1.63 5.19 -13.03
CA SER A 43 0.96 4.13 -13.78
C SER A 43 0.45 3.08 -12.80
N GLY A 44 -0.73 2.51 -13.01
CA GLY A 44 -1.30 1.48 -12.16
C GLY A 44 -2.67 1.88 -11.57
N PRO A 45 -3.30 0.98 -10.81
CA PRO A 45 -4.67 1.17 -10.32
C PRO A 45 -4.75 2.13 -9.12
N ILE A 46 -3.64 2.38 -8.42
CA ILE A 46 -3.57 3.31 -7.28
C ILE A 46 -2.29 4.14 -7.36
N ALA A 47 -2.32 5.33 -6.76
CA ALA A 47 -1.18 6.24 -6.67
C ALA A 47 -0.81 6.51 -5.20
N PRO A 48 0.48 6.65 -4.87
CA PRO A 48 0.90 7.00 -3.53
C PRO A 48 0.78 8.51 -3.28
N ARG A 49 0.43 8.88 -2.06
CA ARG A 49 0.60 10.23 -1.53
C ARG A 49 2.05 10.42 -1.08
N ARG A 50 2.68 11.51 -1.53
CA ARG A 50 4.03 11.89 -1.07
C ARG A 50 3.92 12.71 0.21
N VAL A 51 4.44 12.19 1.31
CA VAL A 51 4.47 12.89 2.61
C VAL A 51 5.90 12.85 3.14
N ALA A 52 6.53 14.01 3.32
CA ALA A 52 7.90 14.14 3.79
C ALA A 52 8.91 13.23 3.04
N GLY A 53 8.79 13.15 1.71
CA GLY A 53 9.67 12.31 0.87
C GLY A 53 9.38 10.80 0.92
N ARG A 54 8.36 10.36 1.67
CA ARG A 54 7.94 8.95 1.74
C ARG A 54 6.71 8.71 0.87
N LEU A 55 6.64 7.52 0.29
CA LEU A 55 5.45 7.03 -0.42
C LEU A 55 4.48 6.48 0.62
N GLN A 56 3.27 7.04 0.65
CA GLN A 56 2.17 6.63 1.52
C GLN A 56 1.00 6.15 0.65
N TRP A 57 0.60 4.91 0.78
CA TRP A 57 -0.48 4.32 0.00
C TRP A 57 -1.78 4.40 0.79
N LEU A 58 -2.84 4.94 0.18
CA LEU A 58 -4.13 5.12 0.84
C LEU A 58 -4.83 3.76 1.02
N VAL A 59 -5.23 3.45 2.24
CA VAL A 59 -5.97 2.22 2.54
C VAL A 59 -7.31 2.21 1.79
N SER A 60 -7.96 3.36 1.66
CA SER A 60 -9.20 3.51 0.88
C SER A 60 -9.04 3.12 -0.59
N ASP A 61 -7.91 3.43 -1.21
CA ASP A 61 -7.68 3.07 -2.61
C ASP A 61 -7.35 1.59 -2.77
N ILE A 62 -6.61 1.01 -1.82
CA ILE A 62 -6.37 -0.44 -1.76
C ILE A 62 -7.72 -1.18 -1.62
N ARG A 63 -8.59 -0.74 -0.72
CA ARG A 63 -9.94 -1.31 -0.54
C ARG A 63 -10.78 -1.24 -1.82
N LYS A 64 -10.76 -0.10 -2.52
CA LYS A 64 -11.45 0.06 -3.82
C LYS A 64 -10.94 -0.91 -4.87
N VAL A 65 -9.62 -1.08 -5.00
CA VAL A 65 -9.04 -2.02 -5.98
C VAL A 65 -9.40 -3.46 -5.67
N LEU A 66 -9.44 -3.84 -4.40
CA LEU A 66 -9.80 -5.19 -3.97
C LEU A 66 -11.31 -5.45 -3.99
N GLY A 67 -12.14 -4.44 -4.29
CA GLY A 67 -13.60 -4.57 -4.27
C GLY A 67 -14.20 -4.76 -2.87
N VAL A 68 -13.42 -4.54 -1.82
CA VAL A 68 -13.87 -4.60 -0.43
C VAL A 68 -14.47 -3.24 -0.08
N GLN A 69 -15.78 -3.08 -0.28
CA GLN A 69 -16.51 -1.93 0.25
C GLN A 69 -16.49 -2.01 1.78
N ALA A 70 -16.16 -0.88 2.42
CA ALA A 70 -16.32 -0.68 3.85
C ALA A 70 -17.79 -0.41 4.19
#